data_AF-A0A7W4A3S9-F1
#
_entry.id   AF-A0A7W4A3S9-F1
#
_cell.length_a   1.000
_cell.length_b   1.000
_cell.length_c   1.000
_cell.angle_alpha   90.00
_cell.angle_beta   90.00
_cell.angle_gamma   90.00
#
_symmetry.space_group_name_H-M   'P 1'
#
loop_
_entity.id
_entity.type
_entity.pdbx_description
1 polymer ?
#
loop_
_entity_poly.entity_id
_entity_poly.type
_entity_poly.pdbx_seq_one_letter_code
_entity_poly.pdbx_strand_id
1 'polypeptide(L)'
;MSKLFTYQGIKKHQGMTLLEVMLALVILASAGIAVMQAASQSLSNQSYLQQKTFAMWVASNRLAELKLQQQWPELHWRREEVEFANTKWYLRFQGVATGNTDFRALDVEVSDQKDGQALGYIRTYIAKP
;
A
#
# COMPACT_ATOMS: atom_id res chain seq x y z
N MET A 1 -65.51 49.73 18.60
CA MET A 1 -64.03 49.67 18.72
C MET A 1 -63.61 48.21 18.63
N SER A 2 -62.69 47.91 17.72
CA SER A 2 -62.48 46.61 17.08
C SER A 2 -61.76 45.57 17.94
N LYS A 3 -62.15 44.31 17.71
CA LYS A 3 -61.54 43.06 18.17
C LYS A 3 -60.02 43.04 18.02
N LEU A 4 -59.30 42.55 19.02
CA LEU A 4 -58.03 41.83 18.84
C LEU A 4 -57.95 40.71 19.90
N PHE A 5 -58.66 39.60 19.64
CA PHE A 5 -58.38 38.32 20.31
C PHE A 5 -57.19 37.70 19.59
N THR A 6 -56.02 37.81 20.21
CA THR A 6 -54.77 37.19 19.76
C THR A 6 -54.90 35.68 19.92
N TYR A 7 -55.02 34.94 18.81
CA TYR A 7 -54.97 33.48 18.81
C TYR A 7 -53.52 33.04 19.01
N GLN A 8 -53.15 32.70 20.23
CA GLN A 8 -51.89 31.99 20.50
C GLN A 8 -52.09 30.52 20.13
N GLY A 9 -51.68 30.15 18.91
CA GLY A 9 -51.73 28.77 18.43
C GLY A 9 -50.85 27.87 19.30
N ILE A 10 -51.47 26.84 19.90
CA ILE A 10 -50.78 25.80 20.67
C ILE A 10 -49.86 25.05 19.69
N LYS A 11 -48.53 25.13 19.90
CA LYS A 11 -47.57 24.29 19.17
C LYS A 11 -47.82 22.83 19.57
N LYS A 12 -48.39 22.03 18.67
CA LYS A 12 -48.48 20.57 18.85
C LYS A 12 -47.06 20.00 18.87
N HIS A 13 -46.68 19.37 19.98
CA HIS A 13 -45.49 18.52 20.02
C HIS A 13 -45.75 17.31 19.12
N GLN A 14 -45.08 17.25 17.97
CA GLN A 14 -45.05 16.07 17.11
C GLN A 14 -44.04 15.09 17.71
N GLY A 15 -44.52 13.95 18.20
CA GLY A 15 -43.66 12.83 18.58
C GLY A 15 -43.06 12.16 17.34
N MET A 16 -41.86 11.59 17.48
CA MET A 16 -41.21 10.85 16.40
C MET A 16 -42.01 9.59 16.05
N THR A 17 -42.19 9.34 14.75
CA THR A 17 -42.85 8.12 14.28
C THR A 17 -41.91 6.93 14.35
N LEU A 18 -42.47 5.73 14.44
CA LEU A 18 -41.69 4.48 14.41
C LEU A 18 -40.90 4.36 13.08
N LEU A 19 -41.47 4.85 11.98
CA LEU A 19 -40.85 4.85 10.66
C LEU A 19 -39.62 5.77 10.62
N GLU A 20 -39.67 6.96 11.25
CA GLU A 20 -38.49 7.85 11.36
C GLU A 20 -37.35 7.21 12.13
N VAL A 21 -37.63 6.55 13.25
CA VAL A 21 -36.59 5.89 14.06
C VAL A 21 -35.96 4.74 13.27
N MET A 22 -36.78 3.93 12.58
CA MET A 22 -36.27 2.85 11.72
C MET A 22 -35.41 3.41 10.58
N LEU A 23 -35.87 4.47 9.90
CA LEU A 23 -35.12 5.11 8.83
C LEU A 23 -33.80 5.70 9.36
N ALA A 24 -33.83 6.37 10.51
CA ALA A 24 -32.64 6.91 11.16
C ALA A 24 -31.63 5.81 11.49
N LEU A 25 -32.08 4.66 12.01
CA LEU A 25 -31.23 3.51 12.28
C LEU A 25 -30.64 2.91 11.00
N VAL A 26 -31.42 2.83 9.91
CA VAL A 26 -30.91 2.35 8.61
C VAL A 26 -29.85 3.29 8.04
N ILE A 27 -30.08 4.60 8.09
CA ILE A 27 -29.10 5.60 7.64
C ILE A 27 -27.85 5.53 8.52
N LEU A 28 -28.02 5.47 9.84
CA LEU A 28 -26.91 5.38 10.78
C LEU A 28 -26.09 4.10 10.57
N ALA A 29 -26.75 2.95 10.41
CA ALA A 29 -26.09 1.67 10.17
C ALA A 29 -25.31 1.68 8.85
N SER A 30 -25.90 2.22 7.78
CA SER A 30 -25.21 2.31 6.48
C SER A 30 -24.01 3.26 6.53
N ALA A 31 -24.12 4.40 7.21
CA ALA A 31 -22.99 5.30 7.47
C ALA A 31 -21.89 4.60 8.28
N GLY A 32 -22.25 3.83 9.31
CA GLY A 32 -21.30 3.05 10.11
C GLY A 32 -20.51 2.04 9.28
N ILE A 33 -21.18 1.29 8.40
CA ILE A 33 -20.52 0.34 7.49
C ILE A 33 -19.54 1.06 6.55
N ALA A 34 -19.92 2.22 6.01
CA ALA A 34 -19.05 3.01 5.14
C ALA A 34 -17.75 3.45 5.87
N VAL A 35 -17.88 3.91 7.12
CA VAL A 35 -16.73 4.30 7.95
C VAL A 35 -15.83 3.09 8.26
N MET A 36 -16.41 1.95 8.62
CA MET A 36 -15.64 0.72 8.87
C MET A 36 -14.86 0.27 7.63
N GLN A 37 -15.47 0.35 6.44
CA GLN A 37 -14.79 0.02 5.18
C GLN A 37 -13.63 0.99 4.91
N ALA A 38 -13.83 2.30 5.09
CA ALA A 38 -12.76 3.28 4.93
C ALA A 38 -11.58 3.06 5.90
N ALA A 39 -11.87 2.73 7.16
CA ALA A 39 -10.85 2.38 8.14
C ALA A 39 -10.10 1.10 7.75
N SER A 40 -10.83 0.07 7.33
CA SER A 40 -10.27 -1.22 6.89
C SER A 40 -9.35 -1.04 5.67
N GLN A 41 -9.76 -0.21 4.71
CA GLN A 41 -8.95 0.12 3.54
C GLN A 41 -7.67 0.89 3.92
N SER A 42 -7.75 1.77 4.91
CA SER A 42 -6.57 2.50 5.40
C SER A 42 -5.54 1.57 6.02
N LEU A 43 -5.99 0.57 6.81
CA LEU A 43 -5.13 -0.44 7.42
C LEU A 43 -4.49 -1.37 6.38
N SER A 44 -5.26 -1.82 5.37
CA SER A 44 -4.71 -2.69 4.31
C SER A 44 -3.65 -1.95 3.48
N ASN A 45 -3.88 -0.68 3.17
CA ASN A 45 -2.90 0.16 2.49
C ASN A 45 -1.61 0.32 3.31
N GLN A 46 -1.72 0.50 4.63
CA GLN A 46 -0.55 0.62 5.50
C GLN A 46 0.31 -0.66 5.50
N SER A 47 -0.32 -1.84 5.59
CA SER A 47 0.37 -3.12 5.51
C SER A 47 1.10 -3.30 4.17
N TYR A 48 0.45 -2.95 3.06
CA TYR A 48 1.07 -3.01 1.73
C TYR A 48 2.29 -2.09 1.61
N LEU A 49 2.20 -0.86 2.11
CA LEU A 49 3.33 0.09 2.11
C LEU A 49 4.50 -0.41 2.97
N GLN A 50 4.20 -1.04 4.11
CA GLN A 50 5.22 -1.66 4.97
C GLN A 50 5.96 -2.78 4.23
N GLN A 51 5.25 -3.70 3.58
CA GLN A 51 5.85 -4.78 2.80
C GLN A 51 6.73 -4.23 1.67
N LYS A 52 6.27 -3.20 0.95
CA LYS A 52 7.05 -2.52 -0.08
C LYS A 52 8.34 -1.89 0.47
N THR A 53 8.26 -1.30 1.67
CA THR A 53 9.43 -0.72 2.34
C THR A 53 10.45 -1.79 2.71
N PHE A 54 10.01 -2.92 3.27
CA PHE A 54 10.90 -4.03 3.60
C PHE A 54 11.53 -4.65 2.35
N ALA A 55 10.76 -4.87 1.29
CA ALA A 55 11.29 -5.33 0.02
C ALA A 55 12.37 -4.38 -0.55
N MET A 56 12.17 -3.07 -0.41
CA MET A 56 13.15 -2.05 -0.83
C MET A 56 14.42 -2.08 0.01
N TRP A 57 14.33 -2.29 1.33
CA TRP A 57 15.49 -2.46 2.20
C TRP A 57 16.28 -3.72 1.86
N VAL A 58 15.59 -4.83 1.62
CA VAL A 58 16.21 -6.08 1.16
C VAL A 58 16.93 -5.89 -0.19
N ALA A 59 16.28 -5.22 -1.15
CA ALA A 59 16.89 -4.90 -2.45
C ALA A 59 18.14 -4.00 -2.29
N SER A 60 18.07 -3.00 -1.41
CA SER A 60 19.15 -2.06 -1.14
C SER A 60 20.36 -2.75 -0.49
N ASN A 61 20.12 -3.63 0.48
CA ASN A 61 21.16 -4.42 1.12
C ASN A 61 21.86 -5.31 0.08
N ARG A 62 21.10 -6.02 -0.75
CA ARG A 62 21.67 -6.90 -1.78
C ARG A 62 22.48 -6.11 -2.80
N LEU A 63 21.98 -4.95 -3.21
CA LEU A 63 22.69 -4.05 -4.10
C LEU A 63 24.03 -3.59 -3.50
N ALA A 64 24.04 -3.22 -2.22
CA ALA A 64 25.25 -2.80 -1.52
C ALA A 64 26.29 -3.94 -1.47
N GLU A 65 25.87 -5.17 -1.17
CA GLU A 65 26.73 -6.34 -1.20
C GLU A 65 27.35 -6.60 -2.57
N LEU A 66 26.54 -6.58 -3.63
CA LEU A 66 27.01 -6.78 -5.01
C LEU A 66 28.03 -5.70 -5.42
N LYS A 67 27.83 -4.46 -4.99
CA LYS A 67 28.80 -3.37 -5.22
C LYS A 67 30.10 -3.56 -4.45
N LEU A 68 30.04 -4.00 -3.19
CA LEU A 68 31.22 -4.26 -2.36
C LEU A 68 32.06 -5.42 -2.92
N GLN A 69 31.41 -6.43 -3.51
CA GLN A 69 32.09 -7.54 -4.18
C GLN A 69 32.77 -7.14 -5.50
N GLN A 70 32.52 -5.92 -6.00
CA GLN A 70 32.99 -5.43 -7.31
C GLN A 70 32.70 -6.41 -8.45
N GLN A 71 31.63 -7.20 -8.32
CA GLN A 71 31.33 -8.26 -9.26
C GLN A 71 30.71 -7.65 -10.52
N TRP A 72 31.29 -7.96 -11.67
CA TRP A 72 30.71 -7.59 -12.95
C TRP A 72 29.39 -8.35 -13.17
N PRO A 73 28.24 -7.66 -13.35
CA PRO A 73 26.93 -8.34 -13.41
C PRO A 73 26.81 -9.30 -14.59
N GLU A 74 26.42 -10.55 -14.31
CA GLU A 74 26.11 -11.57 -15.32
C GLU A 74 24.80 -11.26 -16.05
N LEU A 75 24.73 -11.57 -17.35
CA LEU A 75 23.56 -11.27 -18.19
C LEU A 75 22.44 -12.32 -18.07
N HIS A 76 22.33 -12.99 -16.92
CA HIS A 76 21.26 -13.94 -16.63
C HIS A 76 20.73 -13.72 -15.22
N TRP A 77 19.47 -14.12 -15.01
CA TRP A 77 18.85 -14.09 -13.69
C TRP A 77 19.57 -15.02 -12.72
N ARG A 78 19.96 -14.48 -11.57
CA ARG A 78 20.29 -15.23 -10.37
C ARG A 78 19.16 -15.06 -9.37
N ARG A 79 18.86 -16.12 -8.64
CA ARG A 79 17.77 -16.16 -7.64
C ARG A 79 18.36 -16.52 -6.30
N GLU A 80 17.91 -15.82 -5.27
CA GLU A 80 18.32 -16.04 -3.89
C GLU A 80 17.12 -15.90 -2.96
N GLU A 81 17.22 -16.50 -1.78
CA GLU A 81 16.19 -16.43 -0.75
C GLU A 81 16.83 -15.82 0.49
N VAL A 82 16.16 -14.84 1.10
CA VAL A 82 16.63 -14.21 2.34
C VAL A 82 15.47 -14.11 3.33
N GLU A 83 15.80 -14.19 4.61
CA GLU A 83 14.84 -13.92 5.67
C GLU A 83 15.08 -12.51 6.22
N PHE A 84 14.02 -11.69 6.23
CA PHE A 84 14.06 -10.33 6.76
C PHE A 84 12.71 -9.96 7.36
N ALA A 85 12.73 -9.36 8.55
CA ALA A 85 11.53 -9.01 9.32
C ALA A 85 10.56 -10.21 9.48
N ASN A 86 11.11 -11.37 9.83
CA ASN A 86 10.37 -12.62 10.03
C ASN A 86 9.56 -13.10 8.80
N THR A 87 9.95 -12.62 7.62
CA THR A 87 9.34 -12.91 6.32
C THR A 87 10.42 -13.45 5.38
N LYS A 88 10.09 -14.50 4.64
CA LYS A 88 10.96 -15.02 3.59
C LYS A 88 10.74 -14.25 2.30
N TRP A 89 11.82 -13.71 1.75
CA TRP A 89 11.84 -12.93 0.53
C TRP A 89 12.58 -13.69 -0.57
N TYR A 90 12.08 -13.56 -1.79
CA TYR A 90 12.65 -14.14 -3.00
C TYR A 90 13.25 -13.00 -3.81
N LEU A 91 14.58 -12.98 -3.88
CA LEU A 91 15.32 -12.02 -4.67
C LEU A 91 15.65 -12.62 -6.03
N ARG A 92 15.63 -11.77 -7.05
CA ARG A 92 16.27 -12.05 -8.32
C ARG A 92 17.02 -10.84 -8.82
N PHE A 93 18.19 -11.07 -9.41
CA PHE A 93 18.99 -9.99 -9.96
C PHE A 93 19.71 -10.44 -11.23
N GLN A 94 19.92 -9.49 -12.13
CA GLN A 94 20.64 -9.72 -13.38
C GLN A 94 21.34 -8.46 -13.86
N GLY A 95 22.46 -8.65 -14.53
CA GLY A 95 23.02 -7.65 -15.42
C GLY A 95 22.16 -7.49 -16.67
N VAL A 96 22.02 -6.25 -17.12
CA VAL A 96 21.39 -5.90 -18.39
C VAL A 96 22.43 -5.17 -19.24
N ALA A 97 22.61 -5.65 -20.47
CA ALA A 97 23.52 -5.04 -21.42
C ALA A 97 23.07 -3.60 -21.70
N THR A 98 24.03 -2.68 -21.71
CA THR A 98 23.77 -1.29 -22.10
C THR A 98 24.40 -1.01 -23.46
N GLY A 99 24.09 0.15 -24.05
CA GLY A 99 24.72 0.57 -25.31
C GLY A 99 26.23 0.82 -25.22
N ASN A 100 26.78 0.95 -24.01
CA ASN A 100 28.22 1.09 -23.77
C ASN A 100 28.75 -0.19 -23.11
N THR A 101 29.78 -0.81 -23.69
CA THR A 101 30.40 -2.04 -23.17
C THR A 101 31.09 -1.87 -21.82
N ASP A 102 31.42 -0.63 -21.45
CA ASP A 102 32.04 -0.27 -20.17
C ASP A 102 31.02 -0.20 -19.03
N PHE A 103 29.72 -0.23 -19.34
CA PHE A 103 28.65 -0.17 -18.35
C PHE A 103 27.67 -1.33 -18.49
N ARG A 104 27.29 -1.91 -17.35
CA ARG A 104 26.12 -2.79 -17.24
C ARG A 104 25.11 -2.18 -16.30
N ALA A 105 23.84 -2.25 -16.66
CA ALA A 105 22.78 -2.04 -15.70
C ALA A 105 22.67 -3.29 -14.83
N LEU A 106 22.31 -3.14 -13.57
CA LEU A 106 22.01 -4.23 -12.64
C LEU A 106 20.58 -4.01 -12.15
N ASP A 107 19.72 -4.97 -12.44
CA ASP A 107 18.37 -5.06 -11.91
C ASP A 107 18.38 -5.92 -10.66
N VAL A 108 17.74 -5.44 -9.59
CA VAL A 108 17.48 -6.18 -8.37
C VAL A 108 15.99 -6.11 -8.09
N GLU A 109 15.35 -7.27 -8.00
CA GLU A 109 13.93 -7.44 -7.75
C GLU A 109 13.72 -8.30 -6.52
N VAL A 110 12.73 -7.93 -5.71
CA VAL A 110 12.40 -8.60 -4.46
C VAL A 110 10.89 -8.82 -4.40
N SER A 111 10.48 -10.05 -4.14
CA SER A 111 9.09 -10.46 -3.96
C SER A 111 8.92 -11.26 -2.68
N ASP A 112 7.72 -11.25 -2.12
CA ASP A 112 7.29 -12.11 -1.01
C ASP A 112 6.95 -13.54 -1.48
N GLN A 113 6.88 -13.77 -2.80
CA GLN A 113 6.58 -15.06 -3.42
C GLN A 113 7.61 -15.41 -4.51
N LYS A 114 7.85 -16.71 -4.71
CA LYS A 114 8.93 -17.22 -5.58
C LYS A 114 8.86 -16.74 -7.04
N ASP A 115 7.65 -16.63 -7.58
CA ASP A 115 7.37 -16.12 -8.92
C ASP A 115 6.29 -15.03 -8.86
N GLY A 116 6.26 -14.29 -7.75
CA GLY A 116 5.30 -13.20 -7.51
C GLY A 116 5.68 -11.90 -8.19
N GLN A 117 4.80 -10.90 -8.03
CA GLN A 117 5.11 -9.54 -8.43
C GLN A 117 6.24 -8.99 -7.54
N ALA A 118 7.18 -8.27 -8.15
CA ALA A 118 8.21 -7.56 -7.40
C ALA A 118 7.57 -6.44 -6.57
N LEU A 119 7.75 -6.52 -5.25
CA LEU A 119 7.36 -5.48 -4.30
C LEU A 119 8.46 -4.41 -4.18
N GLY A 120 9.72 -4.81 -4.34
CA GLY A 120 10.89 -3.93 -4.42
C GLY A 120 11.60 -4.10 -5.75
N TYR A 121 12.01 -2.98 -6.37
CA TYR A 121 12.80 -2.98 -7.60
C TYR A 121 13.80 -1.83 -7.56
N ILE A 122 15.07 -2.13 -7.85
CA ILE A 122 16.13 -1.14 -8.00
C ILE A 122 16.93 -1.45 -9.26
N ARG A 123 17.17 -0.42 -10.08
CA ARG A 123 18.13 -0.44 -11.18
C ARG A 123 19.30 0.48 -10.88
N THR A 124 20.52 -0.02 -10.98
CA THR A 124 21.76 0.78 -10.92
C THR A 124 22.59 0.54 -12.18
N TYR A 125 23.63 1.34 -12.37
CA TYR A 125 24.69 1.08 -13.33
C TYR A 125 26.00 0.73 -12.61
N ILE A 126 26.74 -0.22 -13.16
CA ILE A 126 28.06 -0.66 -12.68
C ILE A 126 29.02 -0.46 -13.85
N ALA A 127 30.14 0.21 -13.58
CA ALA A 127 31.25 0.36 -14.53
C ALA A 127 32.13 -0.89 -14.46
N LYS A 128 32.73 -1.24 -15.61
CA LYS A 128 33.66 -2.36 -15.68
C LYS A 128 34.88 -2.05 -14.78
N PRO A 129 35.33 -3.02 -13.97
CA PRO A 129 36.54 -2.85 -13.15
C PRO A 129 37.79 -2.66 -14.02
#